data_AF-A0A665TIA6-F1
#
_entry.id   AF-A0A665TIA6-F1
#
_cell.length_a   1.000
_cell.length_b   1.000
_cell.length_c   1.000
_cell.angle_alpha   90.00
_cell.angle_beta   90.00
_cell.angle_gamma   90.00
#
_symmetry.space_group_name_H-M   'P 1'
#
loop_
_entity.id
_entity.type
_entity.pdbx_description
1 polymer ?
#
loop_
_entity_poly.entity_id
_entity_poly.type
_entity_poly.pdbx_seq_one_letter_code
_entity_poly.pdbx_strand_id
1 'polypeptide(L)'
;MRRKEKRLLQVAGLLVAALLFLPNVGLWSLYRDRVFDNSPDEVDAPGGFPPAQDPQLGRDGVRRKDWHDYEAIKRDASRSGNGEQGKPFPLTDADRVDQAYRENGFNIYVSDRISLNRSVPDIRHPNCKQKLYGEKLPNTSIIIPFHNEGWSSLLRTVHSVLNRSPPQLIAEVILVDDFSDKDSTSSQATCRITSLRQCLE
;
A
#
# COMPACT_ATOMS: atom_id res chain seq x y z
N MET A 1 26.00 -53.32 -16.47
CA MET A 1 25.62 -53.18 -15.05
C MET A 1 24.23 -53.75 -14.80
N ARG A 2 24.13 -54.74 -13.90
CA ARG A 2 22.87 -55.41 -13.54
C ARG A 2 21.93 -54.38 -12.90
N ARG A 3 20.63 -54.41 -13.17
CA ARG A 3 19.64 -53.40 -12.70
C ARG A 3 19.72 -53.09 -11.20
N LYS A 4 20.18 -54.04 -10.39
CA LYS A 4 20.42 -53.89 -8.94
C LYS A 4 21.58 -52.92 -8.64
N GLU A 5 22.67 -52.97 -9.40
CA GLU A 5 23.83 -52.08 -9.25
C GLU A 5 23.47 -50.62 -9.58
N LYS A 6 22.63 -50.40 -10.60
CA LYS A 6 22.16 -49.05 -10.96
C LYS A 6 21.33 -48.40 -9.86
N ARG A 7 20.47 -49.18 -9.20
CA ARG A 7 19.67 -48.71 -8.05
C ARG A 7 20.55 -48.41 -6.84
N LEU A 8 21.59 -49.23 -6.61
CA LEU A 8 22.54 -49.01 -5.53
C LEU A 8 23.33 -47.70 -5.74
N LEU A 9 23.78 -47.46 -6.98
CA LEU A 9 24.45 -46.22 -7.37
C LEU A 9 23.54 -44.98 -7.26
N GLN A 10 22.25 -45.10 -7.62
CA GLN A 10 21.29 -44.01 -7.45
C GLN A 10 21.02 -43.68 -5.98
N VAL A 11 20.85 -44.69 -5.12
CA VAL A 11 20.63 -44.48 -3.68
C VAL A 11 21.89 -43.92 -3.02
N ALA A 12 23.06 -44.42 -3.38
CA ALA A 12 24.33 -43.87 -2.90
C ALA A 12 24.51 -42.40 -3.32
N GLY A 13 24.17 -42.05 -4.56
CA GLY A 13 24.20 -40.66 -5.05
C GLY A 13 23.26 -39.73 -4.29
N LEU A 14 22.04 -40.18 -4.00
CA LEU A 14 21.08 -39.40 -3.19
C LEU A 14 21.53 -39.22 -1.75
N LEU A 15 22.15 -40.24 -1.13
CA LEU A 15 22.69 -40.14 0.23
C LEU A 15 23.90 -39.19 0.29
N VAL A 16 24.79 -39.21 -0.71
CA VAL A 16 25.91 -38.28 -0.79
C VAL A 16 25.41 -36.84 -1.00
N ALA A 17 24.41 -36.63 -1.86
CA ALA A 17 23.80 -35.31 -2.03
C ALA A 17 23.13 -34.82 -0.74
N ALA A 18 22.39 -35.68 -0.03
CA ALA A 18 21.80 -35.34 1.25
C ALA A 18 22.87 -34.96 2.29
N LEU A 19 23.97 -35.71 2.40
CA LEU A 19 25.06 -35.41 3.32
C LEU A 19 25.85 -34.13 2.97
N LEU A 20 25.93 -33.76 1.68
CA LEU A 20 26.57 -32.52 1.25
C LEU A 20 25.68 -31.29 1.46
N PHE A 21 24.37 -31.42 1.25
CA PHE A 21 23.45 -30.28 1.27
C PHE A 21 22.73 -30.08 2.61
N LEU A 22 22.43 -31.13 3.38
CA LEU A 22 21.72 -31.01 4.68
C LEU A 22 22.49 -30.26 5.78
N PRO A 23 23.82 -30.39 5.96
CA PRO A 23 24.53 -29.66 7.01
C PRO A 23 24.56 -28.14 6.76
N ASN A 24 24.52 -27.74 5.49
CA ASN A 24 24.55 -26.33 5.09
C ASN A 24 23.17 -25.65 5.19
N VAL A 25 22.06 -26.38 5.20
CA VAL A 25 20.73 -25.77 5.39
C VAL A 25 20.49 -25.41 6.87
N GLY A 26 20.98 -26.24 7.80
CA GLY A 26 20.82 -26.01 9.24
C GLY A 26 21.63 -24.83 9.77
N LEU A 27 22.87 -24.66 9.27
CA LEU A 27 23.71 -23.51 9.64
C LEU A 27 23.24 -22.19 9.02
N TRP A 28 22.65 -22.22 7.82
CA TRP A 28 22.11 -21.00 7.21
C TRP A 28 20.81 -20.52 7.88
N SER A 29 20.01 -21.44 8.44
CA SER A 29 18.85 -21.08 9.26
C SER A 29 19.29 -20.36 10.54
N LEU A 30 20.30 -20.87 11.25
CA LEU A 30 20.83 -20.23 12.46
C LEU A 30 21.59 -18.91 12.19
N TYR A 31 22.21 -18.77 11.01
CA TYR A 31 22.85 -17.51 10.61
C TYR A 31 21.83 -16.42 10.31
N ARG A 32 20.67 -16.76 9.72
CA ARG A 32 19.63 -15.78 9.41
C ARG A 32 18.92 -15.26 10.66
N ASP A 33 18.78 -16.09 11.70
CA ASP A 33 18.19 -15.66 12.98
C ASP A 33 19.14 -14.74 13.78
N ARG A 34 20.45 -14.98 13.76
CA ARG A 34 21.43 -14.10 14.44
C ARG A 34 21.58 -12.70 13.86
N VAL A 35 21.24 -12.49 12.59
CA VAL A 35 21.36 -11.16 11.96
C VAL A 35 20.16 -10.26 12.32
N PHE A 36 19.01 -10.84 12.70
CA PHE A 36 17.83 -10.06 13.11
C PHE A 36 17.76 -9.75 14.62
N ASP A 37 18.56 -10.41 15.46
CA ASP A 37 18.67 -10.11 16.89
C ASP A 37 19.87 -9.22 17.27
N ASN A 38 20.75 -8.86 16.33
CA ASN A 38 21.77 -7.84 16.58
C ASN A 38 21.18 -6.42 16.46
N SER A 39 20.16 -6.14 17.26
CA SER A 39 20.03 -4.80 17.82
C SER A 39 21.14 -4.66 18.88
N PRO A 40 21.93 -3.58 18.92
CA PRO A 40 22.93 -3.43 19.96
C PRO A 40 22.20 -3.19 21.28
N ASP A 41 22.10 -4.25 22.08
CA ASP A 41 21.78 -4.20 23.50
C ASP A 41 23.04 -3.75 24.27
N GLU A 42 22.84 -2.65 25.00
CA GLU A 42 23.38 -2.32 26.31
C GLU A 42 24.80 -2.80 26.65
N VAL A 43 25.77 -1.88 26.56
CA VAL A 43 26.96 -1.93 27.40
C VAL A 43 26.68 -1.04 28.61
N ASP A 44 26.33 -1.67 29.73
CA ASP A 44 26.24 -1.02 31.04
C ASP A 44 27.62 -0.47 31.44
N ALA A 45 27.74 0.86 31.48
CA ALA A 45 28.82 1.56 32.17
C ALA A 45 28.27 2.15 33.48
N PRO A 46 28.97 2.03 34.62
CA PRO A 46 28.45 2.49 35.89
C PRO A 46 28.59 4.01 36.01
N GLY A 47 27.48 4.69 36.25
CA GLY A 47 27.47 6.06 36.78
C GLY A 47 27.15 7.14 35.75
N GLY A 48 25.86 7.47 35.62
CA GLY A 48 25.39 8.68 34.98
C GLY A 48 23.90 8.59 34.70
N PHE A 49 23.09 9.36 35.43
CA PHE A 49 21.68 9.55 35.08
C PHE A 49 21.63 10.16 33.66
N PRO A 50 21.07 9.48 32.64
CA PRO A 50 20.94 10.11 31.33
C PRO A 50 19.96 11.28 31.46
N PRO A 51 20.21 12.40 30.77
CA PRO A 51 19.24 13.49 30.72
C PRO A 51 17.95 12.94 30.10
N ALA A 52 16.80 13.39 30.60
CA ALA A 52 15.48 12.99 30.11
C ALA A 52 15.44 13.07 28.57
N GLN A 53 15.51 11.90 27.91
CA GLN A 53 15.44 11.82 26.46
C GLN A 53 14.00 12.12 26.06
N ASP A 54 13.80 13.14 25.23
CA ASP A 54 12.52 13.40 24.58
C ASP A 54 12.09 12.13 23.83
N PRO A 55 10.93 11.50 24.18
CA PRO A 55 10.47 10.26 23.54
C PRO A 55 10.36 10.33 22.02
N GLN A 56 10.38 11.54 21.45
CA GLN A 56 10.25 11.79 20.02
C GLN A 56 11.57 11.98 19.29
N LEU A 57 12.72 12.07 19.98
CA LEU A 57 14.02 12.24 19.35
C LEU A 57 14.66 10.88 19.05
N GLY A 58 14.70 10.50 17.77
CA GLY A 58 15.35 9.26 17.34
C GLY A 58 16.86 9.26 17.61
N ARG A 59 17.49 8.08 17.58
CA ARG A 59 18.96 7.92 17.72
C ARG A 59 19.76 8.70 16.66
N ASP A 60 19.12 9.06 15.56
CA ASP A 60 19.61 9.89 14.45
C ASP A 60 19.46 11.40 14.70
N GLY A 61 18.91 11.81 15.84
CA GLY A 61 18.59 13.20 16.15
C GLY A 61 17.37 13.74 15.38
N VAL A 62 16.64 12.89 14.67
CA VAL A 62 15.45 13.28 13.90
C VAL A 62 14.22 13.14 14.79
N ARG A 63 13.42 14.21 14.88
CA ARG A 63 12.11 14.14 15.53
C ARG A 63 11.17 13.25 14.74
N ARG A 64 10.56 12.29 15.43
CA ARG A 64 9.63 11.31 14.89
C ARG A 64 8.20 11.71 15.23
N LYS A 65 7.31 11.59 14.23
CA LYS A 65 5.89 11.89 14.31
C LYS A 65 5.07 10.67 13.91
N ASP A 66 3.97 10.44 14.62
CA ASP A 66 2.92 9.54 14.16
C ASP A 66 2.05 10.27 13.12
N TRP A 67 2.01 9.72 11.91
CA TRP A 67 1.26 10.28 10.79
C TRP A 67 -0.11 9.60 10.60
N HIS A 68 -0.48 8.66 11.47
CA HIS A 68 -1.80 8.05 11.42
C HIS A 68 -2.89 9.03 11.89
N ASP A 69 -3.88 9.28 11.03
CA ASP A 69 -5.10 10.01 11.40
C ASP A 69 -6.14 9.03 11.98
N TYR A 70 -6.11 8.85 13.30
CA TYR A 70 -7.01 7.92 14.01
C TYR A 70 -8.48 8.34 13.93
N GLU A 71 -8.78 9.64 13.83
CA GLU A 71 -10.17 10.11 13.69
C GLU A 71 -10.70 9.83 12.27
N ALA A 72 -9.88 9.99 11.23
CA ALA A 72 -10.23 9.54 9.89
C ALA A 72 -10.42 8.02 9.84
N ILE A 73 -9.53 7.23 10.46
CA ILE A 73 -9.66 5.77 10.52
C ILE A 73 -10.96 5.37 11.22
N LYS A 74 -11.31 6.01 12.35
CA LYS A 74 -12.54 5.75 13.09
C LYS A 74 -13.78 6.10 12.28
N ARG A 75 -13.77 7.24 11.57
CA ARG A 75 -14.85 7.63 10.66
C ARG A 75 -14.99 6.66 9.49
N ASP A 76 -13.89 6.25 8.87
CA ASP A 76 -13.91 5.28 7.78
C ASP A 76 -14.40 3.91 8.26
N ALA A 77 -14.07 3.49 9.48
CA ALA A 77 -14.55 2.25 10.07
C ALA A 77 -16.07 2.25 10.34
N SER A 78 -16.68 3.40 10.63
CA SER A 78 -18.12 3.50 10.85
C SER A 78 -18.95 3.66 9.57
N ARG A 79 -18.31 3.85 8.41
CA ARG A 79 -19.02 3.96 7.13
C ARG A 79 -19.67 2.64 6.73
N SER A 80 -20.90 2.77 6.23
CA SER A 80 -21.74 1.67 5.75
C SER A 80 -22.32 2.02 4.38
N GLY A 81 -22.43 1.02 3.50
CA GLY A 81 -22.95 1.21 2.16
C GLY A 81 -22.37 0.18 1.19
N ASN A 82 -22.81 0.26 -0.06
CA ASN A 82 -22.31 -0.61 -1.12
C ASN A 82 -20.84 -0.29 -1.42
N GLY A 83 -19.98 -1.31 -1.34
CA GLY A 83 -18.54 -1.16 -1.59
C GLY A 83 -17.72 -0.58 -0.43
N GLU A 84 -18.36 -0.22 0.69
CA GLU A 84 -17.65 0.21 1.91
C GLU A 84 -16.89 -0.95 2.55
N GLN A 85 -15.79 -0.64 3.25
CA GLN A 85 -14.86 -1.61 3.82
C GLN A 85 -14.29 -2.58 2.78
N GLY A 86 -14.27 -2.18 1.50
CA GLY A 86 -13.84 -3.04 0.39
C GLY A 86 -14.69 -4.29 0.18
N LYS A 87 -15.92 -4.32 0.73
CA LYS A 87 -16.84 -5.43 0.53
C LYS A 87 -17.28 -5.52 -0.93
N PRO A 88 -17.54 -6.72 -1.46
CA PRO A 88 -18.06 -6.87 -2.82
C PRO A 88 -19.41 -6.18 -2.96
N PHE A 89 -19.64 -5.55 -4.12
CA PHE A 89 -20.94 -4.96 -4.45
C PHE A 89 -21.96 -6.07 -4.74
N PRO A 90 -23.19 -6.00 -4.21
CA PRO A 90 -24.24 -6.97 -4.50
C PRO A 90 -24.72 -6.79 -5.95
N LEU A 91 -24.21 -7.62 -6.87
CA LEU A 91 -24.52 -7.54 -8.30
C LEU A 91 -25.97 -7.94 -8.57
N THR A 92 -26.67 -7.13 -9.37
CA THR A 92 -27.96 -7.46 -9.99
C THR A 92 -27.77 -7.91 -11.44
N ASP A 93 -28.80 -8.47 -12.08
CA ASP A 93 -28.72 -8.87 -13.50
C ASP A 93 -28.41 -7.68 -14.43
N ALA A 94 -28.88 -6.48 -14.07
CA ALA A 94 -28.55 -5.25 -14.79
C ALA A 94 -27.05 -4.89 -14.74
N ASP A 95 -26.32 -5.40 -13.74
CA ASP A 95 -24.89 -5.10 -13.54
C ASP A 95 -23.99 -6.13 -14.23
N ARG A 96 -24.55 -7.24 -14.70
CA ARG A 96 -23.82 -8.35 -15.34
C ARG A 96 -23.75 -8.22 -16.85
N VAL A 97 -24.15 -7.08 -17.40
CA VAL A 97 -24.15 -6.83 -18.84
C VAL A 97 -22.74 -6.59 -19.35
N ASP A 98 -22.39 -7.21 -20.47
CA ASP A 98 -21.06 -7.06 -21.08
C ASP A 98 -20.74 -5.60 -21.44
N GLN A 99 -21.77 -4.80 -21.73
CA GLN A 99 -21.63 -3.37 -22.02
C GLN A 99 -20.94 -2.61 -20.88
N ALA A 100 -21.14 -3.03 -19.62
CA ALA A 100 -20.52 -2.39 -18.47
C ALA A 100 -18.98 -2.50 -18.48
N TYR A 101 -18.41 -3.44 -19.25
CA TYR A 101 -16.96 -3.69 -19.34
C TYR A 101 -16.32 -3.17 -20.63
N ARG A 102 -17.10 -2.92 -21.68
CA ARG A 102 -16.57 -2.62 -23.02
C ARG A 102 -15.75 -1.33 -23.09
N GLU A 103 -16.09 -0.34 -22.29
CA GLU A 103 -15.48 0.99 -22.39
C GLU A 103 -14.18 1.12 -21.60
N ASN A 104 -14.06 0.47 -20.44
CA ASN A 104 -12.94 0.69 -19.52
C ASN A 104 -12.23 -0.63 -19.09
N GLY A 105 -12.71 -1.79 -19.52
CA GLY A 105 -12.17 -3.10 -19.11
C GLY A 105 -12.56 -3.54 -17.69
N PHE A 106 -13.33 -2.73 -16.97
CA PHE A 106 -13.92 -3.03 -15.67
C PHE A 106 -15.38 -2.56 -15.63
N ASN A 107 -16.14 -3.03 -14.64
CA ASN A 107 -17.57 -2.74 -14.52
C ASN A 107 -17.83 -1.28 -14.10
N ILE A 108 -18.10 -0.41 -15.07
CA ILE A 108 -18.33 1.01 -14.81
C ILE A 108 -19.65 1.24 -14.04
N TYR A 109 -20.68 0.43 -14.28
CA TYR A 109 -21.97 0.57 -13.59
C TYR A 109 -21.86 0.32 -12.09
N VAL A 110 -21.07 -0.68 -11.69
CA VAL A 110 -20.76 -0.94 -10.29
C VAL A 110 -19.91 0.19 -9.72
N SER A 111 -18.92 0.68 -10.48
CA SER A 111 -18.06 1.80 -10.08
C SER A 111 -18.88 3.06 -9.78
N ASP A 112 -19.89 3.39 -10.59
CA ASP A 112 -20.74 4.57 -10.43
C ASP A 112 -21.66 4.48 -9.20
N ARG A 113 -22.06 3.28 -8.81
CA ARG A 113 -22.92 3.05 -7.63
C ARG A 113 -22.16 2.91 -6.33
N ILE A 114 -20.83 2.83 -6.38
CA ILE A 114 -19.97 2.85 -5.20
C ILE A 114 -19.56 4.30 -4.92
N SER A 115 -19.58 4.69 -3.65
CA SER A 115 -19.16 6.03 -3.22
C SER A 115 -17.75 6.39 -3.72
N LEU A 116 -17.55 7.63 -4.18
CA LEU A 116 -16.23 8.17 -4.52
C LEU A 116 -15.31 8.20 -3.29
N ASN A 117 -15.89 8.40 -2.11
CA ASN A 117 -15.20 8.45 -0.83
C ASN A 117 -15.33 7.15 -0.02
N ARG A 118 -15.43 5.98 -0.67
CA ARG A 118 -15.60 4.70 0.06
C ARG A 118 -14.45 4.41 1.04
N SER A 119 -14.76 3.75 2.15
CA SER A 119 -13.77 3.17 3.06
C SER A 119 -13.19 1.88 2.50
N VAL A 120 -11.95 1.60 2.89
CA VAL A 120 -11.15 0.46 2.43
C VAL A 120 -10.62 -0.26 3.68
N PRO A 121 -10.59 -1.60 3.72
CA PRO A 121 -10.17 -2.31 4.91
C PRO A 121 -8.65 -2.17 5.10
N ASP A 122 -8.22 -2.02 6.35
CA ASP A 122 -6.80 -1.95 6.69
C ASP A 122 -6.20 -3.35 6.74
N ILE A 123 -5.61 -3.78 5.62
CA ILE A 123 -4.91 -5.07 5.47
C ILE A 123 -3.39 -4.96 5.71
N ARG A 124 -2.90 -3.83 6.25
CA ARG A 124 -1.46 -3.64 6.51
C ARG A 124 -0.96 -4.59 7.60
N HIS A 125 0.33 -4.90 7.57
CA HIS A 125 0.97 -5.67 8.63
C HIS A 125 0.80 -4.97 10.00
N PRO A 126 0.54 -5.69 11.11
CA PRO A 126 0.31 -5.07 12.43
C PRO A 126 1.40 -4.07 12.84
N ASN A 127 2.66 -4.39 12.56
CA ASN A 127 3.80 -3.50 12.85
C ASN A 127 3.74 -2.14 12.13
N CYS A 128 3.02 -2.02 11.00
CA CYS A 128 2.88 -0.74 10.29
C CYS A 128 2.13 0.30 11.12
N LYS A 129 1.22 -0.11 12.00
CA LYS A 129 0.44 0.79 12.86
C LYS A 129 1.27 1.48 13.95
N GLN A 130 2.47 0.95 14.22
CA GLN A 130 3.39 1.48 15.23
C GLN A 130 4.57 2.23 14.59
N LYS A 131 4.62 2.36 13.26
CA LYS A 131 5.72 3.04 12.57
C LYS A 131 5.60 4.55 12.71
N LEU A 132 6.70 5.16 13.12
CA LEU A 132 6.88 6.60 13.19
C LEU A 132 7.84 7.08 12.10
N TYR A 133 7.54 8.22 11.50
CA TYR A 133 8.34 8.82 10.43
C TYR A 133 8.92 10.15 10.87
N GLY A 134 9.85 10.72 10.11
CA GLY A 134 10.35 12.06 10.38
C GLY A 134 9.21 13.09 10.40
N GLU A 135 9.29 14.06 11.31
CA GLU A 135 8.32 15.16 11.37
C GLU A 135 8.39 16.05 10.11
N LYS A 136 9.61 16.24 9.59
CA LYS A 136 9.86 17.00 8.36
C LYS A 136 10.06 16.03 7.20
N LEU A 137 9.08 15.98 6.30
CA LEU A 137 9.14 15.21 5.07
C LEU A 137 9.12 16.19 3.87
N PRO A 138 9.76 15.83 2.74
CA PRO A 138 9.65 16.61 1.53
C PRO A 138 8.19 16.60 1.03
N ASN A 139 7.78 17.70 0.39
CA ASN A 139 6.51 17.74 -0.32
C ASN A 139 6.58 16.90 -1.61
N THR A 140 5.43 16.52 -2.14
CA THR A 140 5.33 15.73 -3.36
C THR A 140 4.25 16.28 -4.29
N SER A 141 4.55 16.32 -5.59
CA SER A 141 3.57 16.57 -6.66
C SER A 141 3.07 15.22 -7.18
N ILE A 142 1.75 15.04 -7.16
CA ILE A 142 1.10 13.78 -7.56
C ILE A 142 0.60 13.93 -8.99
N ILE A 143 1.17 13.16 -9.91
CA ILE A 143 0.82 13.20 -11.34
C ILE A 143 0.00 11.97 -11.68
N ILE A 144 -1.19 12.17 -12.24
CA ILE A 144 -2.12 11.11 -12.64
C ILE A 144 -2.35 11.24 -14.15
N PRO A 145 -1.64 10.47 -14.99
CA PRO A 145 -1.96 10.38 -16.40
C PRO A 145 -3.25 9.57 -16.60
N PHE A 146 -4.13 10.01 -17.49
CA PHE A 146 -5.34 9.28 -17.85
C PHE A 146 -5.60 9.37 -19.36
N HIS A 147 -6.16 8.30 -19.93
CA HIS A 147 -6.62 8.25 -21.31
C HIS A 147 -7.95 7.50 -21.34
N ASN A 148 -9.03 8.17 -21.74
CA ASN A 148 -10.36 7.56 -21.86
C ASN A 148 -10.84 6.83 -20.57
N GLU A 149 -10.37 7.24 -19.40
CA GLU A 149 -10.69 6.61 -18.10
C GLU A 149 -12.15 6.83 -17.69
N GLY A 150 -12.71 5.92 -16.89
CA GLY A 150 -14.05 6.09 -16.32
C GLY A 150 -14.11 7.26 -15.33
N TRP A 151 -15.17 8.07 -15.39
CA TRP A 151 -15.28 9.26 -14.53
C TRP A 151 -15.25 8.91 -13.03
N SER A 152 -16.02 7.89 -12.62
CA SER A 152 -16.09 7.48 -11.22
C SER A 152 -14.81 6.82 -10.72
N SER A 153 -14.03 6.14 -11.57
CA SER A 153 -12.73 5.58 -11.19
C SER A 153 -11.68 6.68 -11.03
N LEU A 154 -11.60 7.61 -11.97
CA LEU A 154 -10.69 8.76 -11.92
C LEU A 154 -10.94 9.62 -10.69
N LEU A 155 -12.20 10.06 -10.47
CA LEU A 155 -12.55 10.88 -9.31
C LEU A 155 -12.29 10.18 -7.99
N ARG A 156 -12.59 8.88 -7.89
CA ARG A 156 -12.30 8.11 -6.66
C ARG A 156 -10.81 8.02 -6.36
N THR A 157 -9.97 8.01 -7.39
CA THR A 157 -8.51 8.07 -7.24
C THR A 157 -8.10 9.41 -6.65
N VAL A 158 -8.58 10.51 -7.23
CA VAL A 158 -8.32 11.88 -6.73
C VAL A 158 -8.82 12.05 -5.28
N HIS A 159 -10.04 11.63 -5.00
CA HIS A 159 -10.62 11.68 -3.65
C HIS A 159 -9.83 10.87 -2.64
N SER A 160 -9.33 9.69 -3.02
CA SER A 160 -8.49 8.88 -2.13
C SER A 160 -7.17 9.58 -1.81
N VAL A 161 -6.54 10.22 -2.79
CA VAL A 161 -5.33 11.02 -2.58
C VAL A 161 -5.62 12.17 -1.61
N LEU A 162 -6.66 12.96 -1.86
CA LEU A 162 -6.97 14.14 -1.06
C LEU A 162 -7.36 13.80 0.39
N ASN A 163 -8.09 12.71 0.60
CA ASN A 163 -8.60 12.34 1.92
C ASN A 163 -7.60 11.54 2.77
N ARG A 164 -6.65 10.83 2.14
CA ARG A 164 -5.73 9.90 2.86
C ARG A 164 -4.28 10.36 2.87
N SER A 165 -3.97 11.47 2.22
CA SER A 165 -2.65 12.08 2.25
C SER A 165 -2.69 13.36 3.11
N PRO A 166 -1.74 13.58 4.02
CA PRO A 166 -1.67 14.81 4.79
C PRO A 166 -1.50 16.02 3.86
N PRO A 167 -2.36 17.06 3.95
CA PRO A 167 -2.40 18.15 2.98
C PRO A 167 -1.09 18.95 2.93
N GLN A 168 -0.39 19.05 4.05
CA GLN A 168 0.92 19.70 4.16
C GLN A 168 2.05 19.01 3.37
N LEU A 169 1.87 17.75 2.96
CA LEU A 169 2.86 17.00 2.18
C LEU A 169 2.55 17.02 0.68
N ILE A 170 1.35 17.46 0.28
CA ILE A 170 0.94 17.52 -1.11
C ILE A 170 1.23 18.93 -1.62
N ALA A 171 2.11 19.05 -2.61
CA ALA A 171 2.35 20.31 -3.29
C ALA A 171 1.20 20.62 -4.26
N GLU A 172 0.84 19.64 -5.09
CA GLU A 172 -0.19 19.75 -6.13
C GLU A 172 -0.61 18.36 -6.62
N VAL A 173 -1.80 18.29 -7.23
CA VAL A 173 -2.30 17.11 -7.94
C VAL A 173 -2.53 17.49 -9.40
N ILE A 174 -1.76 16.89 -10.31
CA ILE A 174 -1.77 17.20 -11.73
C ILE A 174 -2.46 16.04 -12.45
N LEU A 175 -3.61 16.32 -13.07
CA LEU A 175 -4.26 15.39 -13.98
C LEU A 175 -3.74 15.66 -15.40
N VAL A 176 -3.18 14.64 -16.04
CA VAL A 176 -2.61 14.74 -17.38
C VAL A 176 -3.47 13.93 -18.33
N ASP A 177 -4.18 14.63 -19.22
CA ASP A 177 -4.97 14.00 -20.28
C ASP A 177 -4.05 13.58 -21.43
N ASP A 178 -3.94 12.28 -21.67
CA ASP A 178 -3.21 11.70 -22.79
C ASP A 178 -4.15 11.56 -24.00
N PHE A 179 -4.64 12.69 -24.50
CA PHE A 179 -5.51 12.79 -25.69
C PHE A 179 -6.74 11.89 -25.63
N SER A 180 -7.58 12.05 -24.61
CA SER A 180 -8.85 11.34 -24.50
C SER A 180 -9.85 11.77 -25.58
N ASP A 181 -10.56 10.80 -26.15
CA ASP A 181 -11.58 11.00 -27.18
C ASP A 181 -13.01 11.16 -26.60
N LYS A 182 -13.17 10.95 -25.28
CA LYS A 182 -14.47 11.07 -24.59
C LYS A 182 -14.82 12.54 -24.34
N ASP A 183 -15.88 13.04 -24.98
CA ASP A 183 -16.40 14.42 -24.88
C ASP A 183 -16.72 14.87 -23.43
N SER A 184 -17.13 13.95 -22.56
CA SER A 184 -17.43 14.24 -21.14
C SER A 184 -16.19 14.55 -20.32
N THR A 185 -15.02 14.05 -20.73
CA THR A 185 -13.79 14.11 -19.94
C THR A 185 -13.03 15.40 -20.25
N SER A 186 -12.94 15.80 -21.52
CA SER A 186 -12.17 16.98 -21.94
C SER A 186 -12.80 18.32 -21.49
N SER A 187 -14.12 18.41 -21.42
CA SER A 187 -14.83 19.61 -20.93
C SER A 187 -14.89 19.72 -19.40
N GLN A 188 -14.87 18.61 -18.65
CA GLN A 188 -14.89 18.60 -17.18
C GLN A 188 -13.50 18.48 -16.53
N ALA A 189 -12.51 17.89 -17.22
CA ALA A 189 -11.13 17.74 -16.73
C ALA A 189 -10.30 19.03 -16.82
N THR A 190 -10.84 20.11 -17.41
CA THR A 190 -10.24 21.47 -17.33
C THR A 190 -10.43 22.09 -15.94
N CYS A 191 -10.65 21.28 -14.91
CA CYS A 191 -10.48 21.69 -13.52
C CYS A 191 -8.98 21.66 -13.19
N ARG A 192 -8.29 22.80 -13.33
CA ARG A 192 -6.95 22.97 -12.73
C ARG A 192 -7.12 22.81 -11.22
N ILE A 193 -6.70 21.67 -10.67
CA ILE A 193 -6.70 21.37 -9.22
C ILE A 193 -5.57 22.16 -8.55
N THR A 194 -5.62 23.49 -8.63
CA THR A 194 -4.81 24.39 -7.79
C THR A 194 -5.65 24.99 -6.67
N SER A 195 -6.99 24.88 -6.74
CA SER A 195 -7.91 25.24 -5.66
C SER A 195 -9.21 24.44 -5.78
N LEU A 196 -9.43 23.52 -4.85
CA LEU A 196 -10.59 22.60 -4.76
C LEU A 196 -11.96 23.27 -4.52
N ARG A 197 -12.09 24.58 -4.72
CA ARG A 197 -13.35 25.30 -4.53
C ARG A 197 -14.24 25.40 -5.76
N GLN A 198 -13.79 24.99 -6.94
CA GLN A 198 -14.48 25.34 -8.19
C GLN A 198 -14.95 24.15 -9.03
N CYS A 199 -14.85 22.93 -8.51
CA CYS A 199 -15.14 21.71 -9.30
C CYS A 199 -16.15 20.76 -8.63
N LEU A 200 -16.84 21.22 -7.58
CA LEU A 200 -17.83 20.44 -6.83
C LEU A 200 -19.24 21.08 -6.83
N GLU A 201 -19.49 22.09 -7.68
CA GLU A 201 -20.82 22.64 -7.95
C GLU A 201 -21.24 22.41 -9.40
#